data_AF-A0A3Q3IR38-F1
#
_entry.id   AF-A0A3Q3IR38-F1
#
_cell.length_a   1.000
_cell.length_b   1.000
_cell.length_c   1.000
_cell.angle_alpha   90.00
_cell.angle_beta   90.00
_cell.angle_gamma   90.00
#
_symmetry.space_group_name_H-M   'P 1'
#
loop_
_entity.id
_entity.type
_entity.pdbx_description
1 polymer ?
#
loop_
_entity_poly.entity_id
_entity_poly.type
_entity_poly.pdbx_seq_one_letter_code
_entity_poly.pdbx_strand_id
1 'polypeptide(L)'
;LGNEISYPLKPFLVESSRDAFWERALELINRLSTDMLRINADPHFFTEVFQDLKNQGGEKETEKDKEDKKEKMEEQADDKKEKGNRSEDLDR
;
A
#
# COMPACT_ATOMS: atom_id res chain seq x y z
N LEU A 1 4.36 -3.62 -13.17
CA LEU A 1 4.81 -3.35 -14.56
C LEU A 1 4.59 -4.63 -15.34
N GLY A 2 4.10 -4.54 -16.58
CA GLY A 2 3.67 -5.72 -17.34
C GLY A 2 4.79 -6.74 -17.57
N ASN A 3 4.48 -8.03 -17.38
CA ASN A 3 5.43 -9.12 -17.67
C ASN A 3 5.50 -9.45 -19.17
N GLU A 4 4.53 -8.96 -19.95
CA GLU A 4 4.43 -9.20 -21.39
C GLU A 4 5.18 -8.13 -22.19
N ILE A 5 5.72 -8.51 -23.35
CA ILE A 5 6.45 -7.60 -24.24
C ILE A 5 5.55 -6.60 -24.97
N SER A 6 4.24 -6.86 -25.06
CA SER A 6 3.28 -5.97 -25.73
C SER A 6 1.87 -6.19 -25.21
N TYR A 7 1.08 -5.12 -25.20
CA TYR A 7 -0.34 -5.15 -24.85
C TYR A 7 -1.17 -4.61 -26.03
N PRO A 8 -2.30 -5.25 -26.39
CA PRO A 8 -3.14 -4.76 -27.48
C PRO A 8 -3.77 -3.41 -27.10
N LEU A 9 -3.91 -2.50 -28.07
CA LEU A 9 -4.50 -1.17 -27.83
C LEU A 9 -6.01 -1.22 -27.58
N LYS A 10 -6.72 -2.16 -28.22
CA LYS A 10 -8.18 -2.23 -28.27
C LYS A 10 -8.88 -2.16 -26.89
N PRO A 11 -8.38 -2.79 -25.81
CA PRO A 11 -8.98 -2.68 -24.47
C PRO A 11 -8.86 -1.29 -23.84
N PHE A 12 -7.90 -0.47 -24.26
CA PHE A 12 -7.59 0.83 -23.63
C PHE A 12 -8.11 2.02 -24.43
N LEU A 13 -8.43 1.83 -25.71
CA LEU A 13 -8.95 2.87 -26.59
C LEU A 13 -10.46 3.02 -26.40
N VAL A 14 -10.84 3.84 -25.42
CA VAL A 14 -12.25 4.23 -25.16
C VAL A 14 -12.64 5.48 -25.97
N GLU A 15 -11.64 6.20 -26.50
CA GLU A 15 -11.82 7.44 -27.25
C GLU A 15 -12.15 7.20 -28.71
N SER A 16 -12.94 8.11 -29.29
CA SER A 16 -13.26 8.09 -30.71
C SER A 16 -12.05 8.44 -31.59
N SER A 17 -11.09 9.20 -31.05
CA SER A 17 -9.87 9.61 -31.75
C SER A 17 -8.66 8.81 -31.27
N ARG A 18 -8.05 8.06 -32.19
CA ARG A 18 -6.82 7.33 -31.93
C ARG A 18 -5.63 8.27 -31.69
N ASP A 19 -5.60 9.40 -32.39
CA ASP A 19 -4.48 10.33 -32.30
C ASP A 19 -4.47 11.04 -30.94
N ALA A 20 -5.64 11.37 -30.40
CA ALA A 20 -5.76 11.95 -29.05
C ALA A 20 -5.22 11.02 -27.95
N PHE A 21 -5.43 9.71 -28.09
CA PHE A 21 -4.86 8.71 -27.18
C PHE A 21 -3.33 8.74 -27.20
N TRP A 22 -2.73 8.76 -28.40
CA TRP A 22 -1.27 8.74 -28.54
C TRP A 22 -0.61 10.04 -28.08
N GLU A 23 -1.22 11.19 -28.37
CA GLU A 23 -0.74 12.49 -27.86
C GLU A 23 -0.71 12.51 -26.33
N ARG A 24 -1.79 12.04 -25.68
CA ARG A 24 -1.83 11.95 -24.21
C ARG A 24 -0.79 10.95 -23.68
N ALA A 25 -0.61 9.82 -24.34
CA ALA A 25 0.39 8.83 -23.94
C ALA A 25 1.81 9.44 -23.97
N LEU A 26 2.16 10.17 -25.04
CA LEU A 26 3.45 10.85 -25.16
C LEU A 26 3.61 11.96 -24.11
N GLU A 27 2.56 12.76 -23.86
CA GLU A 27 2.57 13.78 -22.82
C GLU A 27 2.81 13.19 -21.42
N LEU A 28 2.11 12.11 -21.08
CA LEU A 28 2.27 11.42 -19.80
C LEU A 28 3.67 10.82 -19.64
N ILE A 29 4.22 10.22 -20.69
CA ILE A 29 5.60 9.70 -20.67
C ILE A 29 6.59 10.85 -20.43
N ASN A 30 6.45 11.97 -21.16
CA ASN A 30 7.34 13.12 -20.99
C ASN A 30 7.29 13.69 -19.56
N ARG A 31 6.10 13.74 -18.95
CA ARG A 31 5.92 14.30 -17.61
C ARG A 31 6.31 13.34 -16.48
N LEU A 32 6.00 12.05 -16.62
CA LEU A 32 6.07 11.07 -15.51
C LEU A 32 7.23 10.08 -15.63
N SER A 33 7.95 10.04 -16.75
CA SER A 33 9.04 9.06 -16.98
C SER A 33 10.06 9.01 -15.83
N THR A 34 10.41 10.16 -15.26
CA THR A 34 11.34 10.24 -14.12
C THR A 34 10.77 9.54 -12.88
N ASP A 35 9.53 9.83 -12.50
CA ASP A 35 8.89 9.22 -11.33
C ASP A 35 8.57 7.74 -11.56
N MET A 36 8.24 7.35 -12.79
CA MET A 36 8.06 5.95 -13.19
C MET A 36 9.33 5.13 -13.01
N LEU A 37 10.52 5.70 -13.24
CA LEU A 37 11.77 5.03 -12.92
C LEU A 37 12.07 5.10 -11.42
N ARG A 38 11.86 6.27 -10.80
CA ARG A 38 12.14 6.51 -9.38
C ARG A 38 11.40 5.54 -8.46
N ILE A 39 10.12 5.24 -8.74
CA ILE A 39 9.35 4.28 -7.94
C ILE A 39 9.92 2.86 -7.94
N ASN A 40 10.68 2.49 -8.97
CA ASN A 40 11.38 1.20 -9.04
C ASN A 40 12.79 1.26 -8.42
N ALA A 41 13.41 2.45 -8.38
CA ALA A 41 14.78 2.65 -7.95
C ALA A 41 14.91 3.03 -6.47
N ASP A 42 13.94 3.73 -5.90
CA ASP A 42 13.94 4.25 -4.53
C ASP A 42 12.80 3.61 -3.70
N PRO A 43 13.13 2.68 -2.79
CA PRO A 43 12.15 2.05 -1.91
C PRO A 43 11.36 3.04 -1.03
N HIS A 44 11.97 4.16 -0.61
CA HIS A 44 11.29 5.13 0.25
C HIS A 44 10.20 5.88 -0.52
N PHE A 45 10.51 6.27 -1.76
CA PHE A 45 9.54 6.90 -2.65
C PHE A 45 8.35 5.96 -2.94
N PHE A 46 8.59 4.66 -3.13
CA PHE A 46 7.51 3.68 -3.23
C PHE A 46 6.62 3.65 -1.98
N THR A 47 7.22 3.60 -0.78
CA THR A 47 6.48 3.58 0.48
C THR A 47 5.65 4.85 0.69
N GLU A 48 6.19 6.02 0.33
CA GLU A 48 5.48 7.30 0.40
C GLU A 48 4.24 7.29 -0.50
N VAL A 49 4.41 6.97 -1.79
CA VAL A 49 3.29 6.89 -2.75
C VAL A 49 2.25 5.83 -2.33
N PHE A 50 2.70 4.71 -1.78
CA PHE A 50 1.80 3.67 -1.26
C PHE A 50 0.98 4.15 -0.05
N GLN A 51 1.61 4.87 0.88
CA GLN A 51 0.92 5.42 2.04
C GLN A 51 -0.08 6.50 1.64
N ASP A 52 0.29 7.37 0.69
CA ASP A 52 -0.61 8.38 0.14
C ASP A 52 -1.83 7.74 -0.51
N LEU A 53 -1.65 6.62 -1.23
CA LEU A 53 -2.76 5.86 -1.80
C LEU A 53 -3.68 5.28 -0.72
N LYS A 54 -3.14 4.69 0.35
CA LYS A 54 -3.94 4.20 1.49
C LYS A 54 -4.78 5.32 2.11
N ASN A 55 -4.22 6.53 2.20
CA ASN A 55 -4.89 7.69 2.77
C ASN A 55 -6.07 8.17 1.90
N GLN A 56 -6.06 7.93 0.58
CA GLN A 56 -7.17 8.27 -0.33
C GLN A 56 -8.34 7.27 -0.25
N GLY A 57 -8.11 6.04 0.25
CA GLY A 57 -9.12 4.99 0.36
C GLY A 57 -10.14 5.15 1.49
N GLY A 58 -9.93 6.13 2.39
CA GLY A 58 -10.82 6.47 3.51
C GLY A 58 -10.91 5.40 4.61
N GLU A 59 -10.39 5.72 5.81
CA GLU A 59 -10.62 5.20 7.18
C GLU A 59 -10.79 3.68 7.46
N LYS A 60 -11.39 2.89 6.57
CA LYS A 60 -11.78 1.48 6.77
C LYS A 60 -10.61 0.51 6.96
N GLU A 61 -9.44 0.79 6.37
CA GLU A 61 -8.24 -0.01 6.64
C GLU A 61 -7.55 0.42 7.94
N THR A 62 -7.63 1.71 8.30
CA THR A 62 -7.01 2.18 9.55
C THR A 62 -7.73 1.68 10.79
N GLU A 63 -9.03 1.38 10.73
CA GLU A 63 -9.73 0.72 11.83
C GLU A 63 -9.26 -0.71 11.99
N LYS A 64 -9.20 -1.49 10.91
CA LYS A 64 -8.76 -2.90 10.95
C LYS A 64 -7.30 -3.04 11.41
N ASP A 65 -6.39 -2.20 10.90
CA ASP A 65 -4.99 -2.16 11.32
C ASP A 65 -4.82 -1.69 12.78
N LYS A 66 -5.75 -0.88 13.32
CA LYS A 66 -5.77 -0.45 14.73
C LYS A 66 -6.37 -1.53 15.64
N GLU A 67 -7.40 -2.23 15.18
CA GLU A 67 -8.07 -3.32 15.88
C GLU A 67 -7.12 -4.51 16.06
N ASP A 68 -6.44 -4.93 14.99
CA ASP A 68 -5.42 -5.98 15.01
C ASP A 68 -4.23 -5.63 15.93
N LYS A 69 -3.88 -4.33 16.04
CA LYS A 69 -2.84 -3.86 16.97
C LYS A 69 -3.33 -3.82 18.43
N LYS A 70 -4.61 -3.50 18.64
CA LYS A 70 -5.23 -3.44 19.97
C LYS A 70 -5.39 -4.84 20.57
N GLU A 71 -5.88 -5.80 19.80
CA GLU A 71 -6.01 -7.21 20.23
C GLU A 71 -4.64 -7.80 20.61
N LYS A 72 -3.60 -7.55 19.81
CA LYS A 72 -2.23 -8.01 20.14
C LYS A 72 -1.63 -7.35 21.38
N MET A 73 -2.04 -6.13 21.72
CA MET A 73 -1.62 -5.45 22.96
C MET A 73 -2.37 -5.99 24.18
N GLU A 74 -3.65 -6.29 24.05
CA GLU A 74 -4.49 -6.86 25.13
C GLU A 74 -4.06 -8.29 25.48
N GLU A 75 -3.81 -9.14 24.47
CA GLU A 75 -3.33 -10.51 24.68
C GLU A 75 -1.96 -10.56 25.40
N GLN A 76 -1.06 -9.63 25.07
CA GLN A 76 0.24 -9.50 25.76
C GLN A 76 0.13 -8.94 27.19
N ALA A 77 -0.90 -8.14 27.47
CA ALA A 77 -1.15 -7.62 28.81
C ALA A 77 -1.70 -8.71 29.73
N ASP A 78 -2.60 -9.55 29.22
CA ASP A 78 -3.17 -10.68 29.99
C ASP A 78 -2.13 -11.77 30.28
N ASP A 79 -1.29 -12.15 29.31
CA ASP A 79 -0.21 -13.13 29.53
C ASP A 79 0.83 -12.65 30.56
N LYS A 80 1.11 -11.34 30.61
CA LYS A 80 1.97 -10.76 31.65
C LYS A 80 1.33 -10.79 33.03
N LYS A 81 0.01 -10.57 33.12
CA LYS A 81 -0.74 -10.57 34.38
C LYS A 81 -0.85 -11.99 34.95
N GLU A 82 -1.04 -12.97 34.08
CA GLU A 82 -1.13 -14.38 34.46
C GLU A 82 0.21 -14.94 34.96
N LYS A 83 1.33 -14.53 34.33
CA LYS A 83 2.68 -14.88 34.79
C LYS A 83 3.06 -14.20 36.10
N GLY A 84 2.68 -12.93 36.29
CA GLY A 84 2.91 -12.20 37.54
C GLY A 84 2.21 -12.82 38.75
N ASN A 85 0.94 -13.20 38.60
CA ASN A 85 0.18 -13.85 39.67
C ASN A 85 0.74 -15.25 40.00
N ARG A 86 1.18 -16.02 38.99
CA ARG A 86 1.80 -17.34 39.22
C ARG A 86 3.15 -17.27 39.93
N SER A 87 3.91 -16.20 39.75
CA SER A 87 5.15 -15.98 40.51
C SER A 87 4.90 -15.58 41.97
N GLU A 88 3.83 -14.85 42.26
CA GLU A 88 3.49 -14.45 43.64
C GLU A 88 2.91 -15.61 44.47
N ASP A 89 2.25 -16.58 43.84
CA ASP A 89 1.68 -17.76 44.52
C ASP A 89 2.70 -18.86 44.85
N LEU A 90 3.92 -18.81 44.29
CA LEU A 90 4.98 -19.80 44.56
C LEU A 90 5.91 -19.42 45.72
N ASP A 91 5.81 -18.18 46.23
CA ASP A 91 6.63 -17.64 47.33
C ASP A 91 5.87 -17.60 48.69
N ARG A 92 4.72 -18.28 48.82
CA ARG A 92 3.97 -18.47 50.09
C ARG A 92 3.98 -19.92 50.56
#